data_AF-F0JAA9-F1
#
_entry.id   AF-F0JAA9-F1
#
_cell.length_a   1.000
_cell.length_b   1.000
_cell.length_c   1.000
_cell.angle_alpha   90.00
_cell.angle_beta   90.00
_cell.angle_gamma   90.00
#
_symmetry.space_group_name_H-M   'P 1'
#
loop_
_entity.id
_entity.type
_entity.pdbx_description
1 polymer ?
#
loop_
_entity_poly.entity_id
_entity_poly.type
_entity_poly.pdbx_seq_one_letter_code
_entity_poly.pdbx_strand_id
1 'polypeptide(L)'
;MKSLGNSSKSSSRMGALISVLLSAAKTYFRDAASPKHPFGFPMPPEIHKTLTPEYIESFKQVFVVGDVHGCFEELMDLLAVAKVKEKDTLKLFVGDLVNKGPKSEDVLDYLIANRAWCHAVRGNHDEVVLREYYASRSHSYVLSGETLGSTAVGTTCPLP
;
A
#
# COMPACT_ATOMS: atom_id res chain seq x y z
N MET A 1 -46.51 -47.86 26.50
CA MET A 1 -45.99 -46.70 27.27
C MET A 1 -44.60 -46.36 26.76
N LYS A 2 -44.26 -45.08 26.74
CA LYS A 2 -43.19 -44.40 25.97
C LYS A 2 -41.75 -44.74 26.40
N SER A 3 -40.82 -44.35 25.51
CA SER A 3 -39.43 -43.90 25.77
C SER A 3 -38.38 -45.03 25.79
N LEU A 4 -37.20 -44.94 25.15
CA LEU A 4 -36.28 -43.80 25.04
C LEU A 4 -35.51 -43.80 23.70
N GLY A 5 -35.55 -42.68 23.00
CA GLY A 5 -34.56 -42.34 21.98
C GLY A 5 -33.43 -41.54 22.63
N ASN A 6 -32.20 -42.06 22.54
CA ASN A 6 -31.00 -41.33 22.96
C ASN A 6 -30.22 -40.95 21.70
N SER A 7 -30.44 -39.71 21.22
CA SER A 7 -29.72 -39.14 20.09
C SER A 7 -28.51 -38.36 20.62
N SER A 8 -27.34 -38.75 20.12
CA SER A 8 -26.01 -38.27 20.48
C SER A 8 -25.80 -36.79 20.14
N LYS A 9 -25.92 -35.90 21.12
CA LYS A 9 -25.36 -34.54 21.05
C LYS A 9 -23.87 -34.57 21.39
N SER A 10 -23.01 -34.93 20.43
CA SER A 10 -21.55 -34.85 20.62
C SER A 10 -20.81 -34.53 19.30
N SER A 11 -21.12 -33.39 18.68
CA SER A 11 -20.46 -32.98 17.43
C SER A 11 -20.01 -31.50 17.39
N SER A 12 -20.49 -30.65 18.31
CA SER A 12 -20.23 -29.20 18.25
C SER A 12 -18.91 -28.74 18.92
N ARG A 13 -18.42 -29.46 19.93
CA ARG A 13 -17.22 -29.03 20.70
C ARG A 13 -15.88 -29.31 20.01
N MET A 14 -15.82 -30.38 19.20
CA MET A 14 -14.59 -30.78 18.50
C MET A 14 -14.22 -29.80 17.39
N GLY A 15 -15.22 -29.29 16.64
CA GLY A 15 -15.01 -28.32 15.56
C GLY A 15 -14.53 -26.95 16.06
N ALA A 16 -15.03 -26.51 17.23
CA ALA A 16 -14.59 -25.25 17.85
C ALA A 16 -13.11 -25.31 18.27
N LEU A 17 -12.67 -26.40 18.90
CA LEU A 17 -11.27 -26.58 19.30
C LEU A 17 -10.33 -26.67 18.10
N ILE A 18 -10.71 -27.38 17.04
CA ILE A 18 -9.93 -27.45 15.80
C ILE A 18 -9.84 -26.06 15.15
N SER A 19 -10.91 -25.28 15.14
CA SER A 19 -10.88 -23.91 14.60
C SER A 19 -9.97 -22.96 15.39
N VAL A 20 -9.97 -23.06 16.72
CA VAL A 20 -9.10 -22.27 17.59
C VAL A 20 -7.65 -22.69 17.42
N LEU A 21 -7.38 -24.00 17.34
CA LEU A 21 -6.03 -24.53 17.10
C LEU A 21 -5.51 -24.14 15.71
N LEU A 22 -6.33 -24.23 14.66
CA LEU A 22 -5.96 -23.78 13.31
C LEU A 22 -5.75 -22.26 13.27
N SER A 23 -6.56 -21.48 13.98
CA SER A 23 -6.37 -20.02 14.08
C SER A 23 -5.07 -19.69 14.82
N ALA A 24 -4.81 -20.35 15.95
CA ALA A 24 -3.59 -20.15 16.74
C ALA A 24 -2.35 -20.59 15.94
N ALA A 25 -2.41 -21.73 15.26
CA ALA A 25 -1.35 -22.19 14.38
C ALA A 25 -1.15 -21.22 13.21
N LYS A 26 -2.22 -20.74 12.56
CA LYS A 26 -2.12 -19.77 11.45
C LYS A 26 -1.53 -18.45 11.90
N THR A 27 -1.81 -17.98 13.12
CA THR A 27 -1.17 -16.80 13.72
C THR A 27 0.30 -17.09 14.03
N TYR A 28 0.61 -18.23 14.67
CA TYR A 28 1.96 -18.63 15.05
C TYR A 28 2.89 -18.84 13.84
N PHE A 29 2.37 -19.46 12.77
CA PHE A 29 3.10 -19.65 11.52
C PHE A 29 3.10 -18.41 10.62
N ARG A 30 2.24 -17.40 10.87
CA ARG A 30 2.35 -16.08 10.22
C ARG A 30 3.56 -15.29 10.74
N ASP A 31 3.95 -15.54 11.99
CA ASP A 31 5.13 -14.95 12.63
C ASP A 31 6.44 -15.64 12.25
N ALA A 32 6.41 -16.65 11.36
CA ALA A 32 7.59 -17.18 10.70
C ALA A 32 8.17 -16.13 9.72
N ALA A 33 8.87 -15.15 10.29
CA ALA A 33 9.83 -14.23 9.69
C ALA A 33 9.57 -13.87 8.23
N SER A 34 8.46 -13.15 7.96
CA SER A 34 8.43 -12.33 6.75
C SER A 34 9.62 -11.36 6.82
N PRO A 35 10.45 -11.23 5.77
CA PRO A 35 11.55 -10.28 5.78
C PRO A 35 11.01 -8.91 6.17
N LYS A 36 11.57 -8.33 7.23
CA LYS A 36 11.18 -7.00 7.69
C LYS A 36 11.85 -5.98 6.80
N HIS A 37 11.13 -4.94 6.43
CA HIS A 37 11.74 -3.81 5.74
C HIS A 37 12.89 -3.25 6.62
N PRO A 38 13.99 -2.72 6.06
CA PRO A 38 15.06 -2.09 6.83
C PRO A 38 14.60 -1.05 7.85
N PHE A 39 13.46 -0.40 7.59
CA PHE A 39 12.83 0.59 8.47
C PHE A 39 11.71 0.02 9.37
N GLY A 40 11.56 -1.30 9.45
CA GLY A 40 10.69 -1.98 10.43
C GLY A 40 9.21 -2.10 10.08
N PHE A 41 8.76 -1.63 8.91
CA PHE A 41 7.38 -1.80 8.42
C PHE A 41 7.26 -3.03 7.47
N PRO A 42 6.04 -3.51 7.15
CA PRO A 42 5.89 -4.71 6.32
C PRO A 42 6.36 -4.48 4.88
N MET A 43 7.02 -5.49 4.30
CA MET A 43 7.37 -5.53 2.88
C MET A 43 6.09 -5.59 2.02
N PRO A 44 6.11 -5.02 0.80
CA PRO A 44 5.01 -5.23 -0.14
C PRO A 44 4.87 -6.73 -0.48
N PRO A 45 3.65 -7.20 -0.84
CA PRO A 45 3.42 -8.60 -1.18
C PRO A 45 4.22 -9.04 -2.42
N GLU A 46 4.51 -8.10 -3.32
CA GLU A 46 5.36 -8.28 -4.50
C GLU A 46 6.46 -7.20 -4.46
N ILE A 47 7.72 -7.62 -4.35
CA ILE A 47 8.87 -6.70 -4.24
C ILE A 47 9.30 -6.21 -5.63
N HIS A 48 9.32 -7.14 -6.60
CA HIS A 48 9.75 -6.87 -7.97
C HIS A 48 8.71 -7.41 -8.94
N LYS A 49 7.89 -6.51 -9.45
CA LYS A 49 6.94 -6.82 -10.51
C LYS A 49 7.64 -6.75 -11.85
N THR A 50 7.69 -7.87 -12.56
CA THR A 50 8.20 -7.92 -13.94
C THR A 50 7.02 -7.84 -14.91
N LEU A 51 7.05 -6.83 -15.77
CA LEU A 51 6.07 -6.71 -16.86
C LEU A 51 6.45 -7.67 -17.98
N THR A 52 5.49 -8.48 -18.44
CA THR A 52 5.76 -9.46 -19.51
C THR A 52 5.92 -8.76 -20.86
N PRO A 53 6.69 -9.33 -21.80
CA PRO A 53 6.80 -8.79 -23.15
C PRO A 53 5.44 -8.60 -23.82
N GLU A 54 4.52 -9.57 -23.67
CA GLU A 54 3.18 -9.52 -24.29
C GLU A 54 2.34 -8.37 -23.73
N TYR A 55 2.49 -8.07 -22.44
CA TYR A 55 1.84 -6.92 -21.81
C TYR A 55 2.42 -5.62 -22.38
N ILE A 56 3.74 -5.51 -22.50
CA ILE A 56 4.40 -4.30 -23.04
C ILE A 56 4.00 -4.08 -24.50
N GLU A 57 4.01 -5.14 -25.32
CA GLU A 57 3.64 -5.13 -26.74
C GLU A 57 2.16 -4.81 -26.98
N SER A 58 1.30 -4.95 -25.96
CA SER A 58 -0.12 -4.53 -26.05
C SER A 58 -0.31 -3.01 -26.12
N PHE A 59 0.74 -2.24 -25.83
CA PHE A 59 0.74 -0.77 -25.91
C PHE A 59 1.46 -0.31 -27.17
N LYS A 60 1.04 0.83 -27.73
CA LYS A 60 1.70 1.42 -28.91
C LYS A 60 3.05 2.04 -28.57
N GLN A 61 3.22 2.50 -27.33
CA GLN A 61 4.42 3.17 -26.87
C GLN A 61 4.58 3.04 -25.35
N VAL A 62 5.84 3.17 -24.91
CA VAL A 62 6.21 3.24 -23.50
C VAL A 62 6.76 4.64 -23.23
N PHE A 63 6.23 5.29 -22.20
CA PHE A 63 6.65 6.62 -21.78
C PHE A 63 7.18 6.57 -20.35
N VAL A 64 8.42 7.03 -20.16
CA VAL A 64 9.10 7.03 -18.86
C VAL A 64 9.04 8.43 -18.27
N VAL A 65 8.55 8.54 -17.05
CA VAL A 65 8.43 9.78 -16.29
C VAL A 65 9.40 9.73 -15.12
N GLY A 66 10.21 10.79 -14.97
CA GLY A 66 11.10 10.95 -13.83
C GLY A 66 10.36 11.36 -12.55
N ASP A 67 11.11 11.93 -11.62
CA ASP A 67 10.61 12.35 -10.30
C ASP A 67 9.49 13.39 -10.45
N VAL A 68 8.35 13.14 -9.81
CA VAL A 68 7.16 14.01 -9.90
C VAL A 68 7.07 14.94 -8.70
N HIS A 69 7.41 14.46 -7.51
CA HIS A 69 7.43 15.26 -6.27
C HIS A 69 6.13 16.04 -6.01
N GLY A 70 4.95 15.45 -6.24
CA GLY A 70 3.68 16.15 -6.01
C GLY A 70 3.39 17.33 -6.94
N CYS A 71 4.15 17.49 -8.03
CA CYS A 71 3.92 18.49 -9.08
C CYS A 71 2.87 17.99 -10.09
N PHE A 72 1.61 17.88 -9.62
CA PHE A 72 0.53 17.28 -10.40
C PHE A 72 0.17 18.07 -11.67
N GLU A 73 0.17 19.40 -11.61
CA GLU A 73 -0.19 20.23 -12.76
C GLU A 73 0.84 20.07 -13.88
N GLU A 74 2.12 20.12 -13.53
CA GLU A 74 3.26 19.93 -14.43
C GLU A 74 3.27 18.52 -15.03
N LEU A 75 2.92 17.50 -14.23
CA LEU A 75 2.73 16.15 -14.74
C LEU A 75 1.63 16.13 -15.82
N MET A 76 0.46 16.72 -15.53
CA MET A 76 -0.65 16.72 -16.48
C MET A 76 -0.36 17.51 -17.76
N ASP A 77 0.44 18.56 -17.66
CA ASP A 77 0.94 19.33 -18.80
C ASP A 77 1.95 18.53 -19.62
N LEU A 78 2.93 17.87 -18.96
CA LEU A 78 3.89 16.99 -19.62
C LEU A 78 3.18 15.90 -20.41
N LEU A 79 2.20 15.22 -19.81
CA LEU A 79 1.45 14.16 -20.47
C LEU A 79 0.60 14.69 -21.64
N ALA A 80 0.14 15.94 -21.57
CA ALA A 80 -0.58 16.60 -22.66
C ALA A 80 0.35 16.90 -23.84
N VAL A 81 1.50 17.52 -23.56
CA VAL A 81 2.51 17.89 -24.57
C VAL A 81 3.05 16.66 -25.27
N ALA A 82 3.34 15.60 -24.52
CA ALA A 82 3.81 14.33 -25.06
C ALA A 82 2.69 13.52 -25.73
N LYS A 83 1.42 13.95 -25.65
CA LYS A 83 0.23 13.27 -26.20
C LYS A 83 0.11 11.82 -25.71
N VAL A 84 0.43 11.60 -24.44
CA VAL A 84 0.44 10.27 -23.82
C VAL A 84 -0.69 10.07 -22.81
N LYS A 85 -1.70 10.94 -22.79
CA LYS A 85 -2.87 10.78 -21.88
C LYS A 85 -3.70 9.53 -22.19
N GLU A 86 -3.56 8.97 -23.40
CA GLU A 86 -4.35 7.83 -23.87
C GLU A 86 -3.97 6.51 -23.21
N LYS A 87 -4.91 5.56 -23.18
CA LYS A 87 -4.77 4.24 -22.55
C LYS A 87 -3.88 3.26 -23.33
N ASP A 88 -3.55 3.60 -24.57
CA ASP A 88 -2.68 2.81 -25.45
C ASP A 88 -1.19 3.07 -25.19
N THR A 89 -0.88 3.92 -24.20
CA THR A 89 0.48 4.26 -23.78
C THR A 89 0.73 3.75 -22.36
N LEU A 90 1.74 2.91 -22.21
CA LEU A 90 2.26 2.46 -20.93
C LEU A 90 3.11 3.56 -20.30
N LYS A 91 2.73 4.08 -19.14
CA LYS A 91 3.54 5.04 -18.37
C LYS A 91 4.30 4.33 -17.26
N LEU A 92 5.61 4.55 -17.20
CA LEU A 92 6.49 4.04 -16.15
C LEU A 92 7.09 5.22 -15.39
N PHE A 93 6.80 5.32 -14.11
CA PHE A 93 7.34 6.34 -13.22
C PHE A 93 8.56 5.78 -12.48
N VAL A 94 9.65 6.55 -12.43
CA VAL A 94 10.93 6.10 -11.85
C VAL A 94 10.94 6.18 -10.31
N GLY A 95 9.90 6.78 -9.72
CA GLY A 95 9.71 6.92 -8.28
C GLY A 95 9.57 8.37 -7.88
N ASP A 96 9.68 8.64 -6.57
CA ASP A 96 9.64 9.99 -6.01
C ASP A 96 8.39 10.75 -6.46
N LEU A 97 7.24 10.09 -6.29
CA LEU A 97 5.94 10.58 -6.71
C LEU A 97 5.45 11.69 -5.78
N VAL A 98 5.77 11.56 -4.49
CA VAL A 98 5.31 12.45 -3.43
C VAL A 98 6.45 13.31 -2.89
N ASN A 99 6.10 14.16 -1.92
CA ASN A 99 6.99 15.06 -1.19
C ASN A 99 7.48 16.27 -2.01
N LYS A 100 7.78 17.39 -1.34
CA LYS A 100 8.15 18.72 -1.87
C LYS A 100 7.01 19.52 -2.53
N GLY A 101 6.28 18.94 -3.48
CA GLY A 101 5.21 19.63 -4.19
C GLY A 101 3.88 19.61 -3.44
N PRO A 102 2.96 20.52 -3.80
CA PRO A 102 1.73 20.77 -3.05
C PRO A 102 0.65 19.69 -3.25
N LYS A 103 0.72 18.89 -4.32
CA LYS A 103 -0.37 18.01 -4.78
C LYS A 103 0.04 16.53 -4.82
N SER A 104 0.67 16.07 -3.74
CA SER A 104 1.09 14.65 -3.61
C SER A 104 -0.09 13.68 -3.68
N GLU A 105 -1.24 14.03 -3.10
CA GLU A 105 -2.47 13.22 -3.14
C GLU A 105 -2.99 13.05 -4.57
N ASP A 106 -3.11 14.14 -5.33
CA ASP A 106 -3.58 14.11 -6.72
C ASP A 106 -2.70 13.23 -7.62
N VAL A 107 -1.38 13.25 -7.41
CA VAL A 107 -0.44 12.37 -8.12
C VAL A 107 -0.75 10.91 -7.83
N LEU A 108 -0.92 10.54 -6.55
CA LEU A 108 -1.22 9.17 -6.16
C LEU A 108 -2.58 8.72 -6.70
N ASP A 109 -3.62 9.56 -6.58
CA ASP A 109 -4.96 9.29 -7.09
C ASP A 109 -4.95 9.04 -8.60
N TYR A 110 -4.20 9.86 -9.35
CA TYR A 110 -4.02 9.67 -10.78
C TYR A 110 -3.40 8.30 -11.09
N LEU A 111 -2.31 7.91 -10.41
CA LEU A 111 -1.69 6.60 -10.66
C LEU A 111 -2.62 5.44 -10.29
N ILE A 112 -3.33 5.54 -9.16
CA ILE A 112 -4.26 4.49 -8.70
C ILE A 112 -5.42 4.32 -9.69
N ALA A 113 -6.03 5.43 -10.13
CA ALA A 113 -7.11 5.41 -11.11
C ALA A 113 -6.68 4.82 -12.46
N ASN A 114 -5.39 4.92 -12.80
CA ASN A 114 -4.82 4.49 -14.08
C ASN A 114 -3.91 3.26 -13.97
N ARG A 115 -3.97 2.49 -12.88
CA ARG A 115 -3.07 1.35 -12.57
C ARG A 115 -2.99 0.24 -13.63
N ALA A 116 -3.91 0.22 -14.60
CA ALA A 116 -3.89 -0.74 -15.70
C ALA A 116 -2.81 -0.41 -16.76
N TRP A 117 -2.36 0.84 -16.84
CA TRP A 117 -1.36 1.31 -17.80
C TRP A 117 -0.37 2.34 -17.18
N CYS A 118 -0.40 2.52 -15.87
CA CYS A 118 0.57 3.29 -15.10
C CYS A 118 1.22 2.37 -14.06
N HIS A 119 2.56 2.28 -14.06
CA HIS A 119 3.32 1.63 -12.99
C HIS A 119 4.39 2.57 -12.48
N ALA A 120 4.76 2.42 -11.21
CA ALA A 120 5.82 3.20 -10.58
C ALA A 120 6.77 2.27 -9.82
N VAL A 121 8.04 2.63 -9.84
CA VAL A 121 9.01 2.13 -8.87
C VAL A 121 8.88 2.95 -7.59
N ARG A 122 9.19 2.35 -6.43
CA ARG A 122 9.23 3.08 -5.16
C ARG A 122 10.53 3.88 -5.06
N GLY A 123 10.42 5.20 -4.93
CA GLY A 123 11.56 6.10 -4.72
C GLY A 123 11.96 6.24 -3.24
N ASN A 124 13.03 6.99 -2.99
CA ASN A 124 13.53 7.20 -1.63
C ASN A 124 12.60 8.12 -0.82
N HIS A 125 11.98 9.11 -1.46
CA HIS A 125 11.03 10.00 -0.83
C HIS A 125 9.71 9.28 -0.54
N ASP A 126 9.28 8.39 -1.43
CA ASP A 126 8.11 7.53 -1.19
C ASP A 126 8.35 6.61 0.03
N GLU A 127 9.57 6.07 0.19
CA GLU A 127 9.94 5.22 1.34
C GLU A 127 9.86 5.98 2.67
N VAL A 128 10.29 7.24 2.69
CA VAL A 128 10.19 8.10 3.87
C VAL A 128 8.72 8.35 4.23
N VAL A 129 7.87 8.67 3.25
CA VAL A 129 6.44 8.88 3.50
C VAL A 129 5.77 7.61 4.02
N LEU A 130 6.08 6.45 3.45
CA LEU A 130 5.58 5.17 3.95
C LEU A 130 6.03 4.91 5.39
N ARG A 131 7.29 5.19 5.73
CA ARG A 131 7.80 5.05 7.10
C ARG A 131 6.97 5.88 8.07
N GLU A 132 6.77 7.17 7.77
CA GLU A 132 6.00 8.06 8.64
C GLU A 132 4.53 7.64 8.71
N TYR A 133 3.93 7.20 7.61
CA TYR A 133 2.56 6.66 7.57
C TYR A 133 2.38 5.41 8.47
N TYR A 134 3.35 4.50 8.47
CA TYR A 134 3.29 3.35 9.37
C TYR A 134 3.54 3.75 10.83
N ALA A 135 4.47 4.67 11.06
CA ALA A 135 4.76 5.19 12.40
C ALA A 135 3.56 5.94 13.00
N SER A 136 2.79 6.67 12.18
CA SER A 136 1.61 7.44 12.61
C SER A 136 0.45 6.60 13.12
N ARG A 137 0.50 5.27 12.93
CA ARG A 137 -0.46 4.34 13.53
C ARG A 137 -0.18 4.05 15.02
N SER A 138 0.98 4.47 15.52
CA SER A 138 1.30 4.43 16.95
C SER A 138 0.69 5.63 17.67
N HIS A 139 0.08 5.40 18.82
CA HIS A 139 -0.48 6.48 19.66
C HIS A 139 0.58 7.45 20.18
N SER A 140 1.86 7.05 20.18
CA SER A 140 2.99 7.87 20.63
C SER A 140 3.72 8.57 19.47
N TYR A 141 3.15 8.55 18.26
CA TYR A 141 3.78 9.18 17.11
C TYR A 141 3.86 10.70 17.28
N VAL A 142 5.02 11.26 16.97
CA VAL A 142 5.27 12.70 16.91
C VAL A 142 6.01 12.96 15.60
N LEU A 143 5.48 13.87 14.78
CA LEU A 143 6.13 14.23 13.53
C LEU A 143 7.42 14.99 13.86
N SER A 144 8.53 14.56 13.27
CA SER A 144 9.89 15.03 13.57
C SER A 144 10.17 16.52 13.30
N GLY A 145 9.18 17.28 12.79
CA GLY A 145 9.25 18.73 12.57
C GLY A 145 8.43 19.58 13.56
N GLU A 146 7.58 18.99 14.41
CA GLU A 146 6.72 19.75 15.34
C GLU A 146 7.43 20.17 16.65
N THR A 147 8.68 19.73 16.85
CA THR A 147 9.48 20.04 18.05
C THR A 147 10.05 21.46 18.07
N LEU A 148 9.85 22.28 17.04
CA LEU A 148 10.21 23.70 17.03
C LEU A 148 8.95 24.58 17.09
N GLY A 149 8.37 24.65 18.29
CA GLY A 149 7.47 25.74 18.67
C GLY A 149 5.98 25.43 18.58
N SER A 150 5.47 24.55 19.44
CA SER A 150 4.10 24.70 19.93
C SER A 150 3.95 24.02 21.28
N THR A 151 3.59 24.82 22.28
CA THR A 151 3.09 24.36 23.57
C THR A 151 1.90 23.45 23.32
N ALA A 152 2.01 22.21 23.81
CA ALA A 152 0.98 21.17 23.87
C ALA A 152 -0.45 21.59 23.46
N VAL A 153 -0.85 21.25 22.24
CA VAL A 153 -2.23 20.89 21.92
C VAL A 153 -2.16 19.56 21.19
N GLY A 154 -2.40 18.47 21.94
CA GLY A 154 -2.51 17.14 21.40
C GLY A 154 -3.71 17.09 20.46
N THR A 155 -3.45 17.25 19.17
CA THR A 155 -4.44 16.98 18.13
C THR A 155 -4.15 15.57 17.65
N THR A 156 -4.82 14.59 18.25
CA THR A 156 -4.84 13.24 17.71
C THR A 156 -5.44 13.34 16.31
N CYS A 157 -4.63 13.08 15.28
CA CYS A 157 -5.17 12.84 13.94
C CYS A 157 -6.16 11.67 14.05
N PRO A 158 -7.45 11.85 13.72
CA PRO A 158 -8.37 10.73 13.72
C PRO A 158 -7.91 9.78 12.60
N LEU A 159 -7.48 8.59 13.00
CA LEU A 159 -7.26 7.49 12.06
C LEU A 159 -8.63 7.15 11.42
N PRO A 160 -8.69 6.88 10.10
CA PRO A 160 -9.90 6.38 9.45
C PRO A 160 -10.27 4.96 9.91
#